data_AF-A0A820ZH71-F1
#
_entry.id   AF-A0A820ZH71-F1
#
_cell.length_a   1.000
_cell.length_b   1.000
_cell.length_c   1.000
_cell.angle_alpha   90.00
_cell.angle_beta   90.00
_cell.angle_gamma   90.00
#
_symmetry.space_group_name_H-M   'P 1'
#
loop_
_entity.id
_entity.type
_entity.pdbx_description
1 polymer ?
#
loop_
_entity_poly.entity_id
_entity_poly.type
_entity_poly.pdbx_seq_one_letter_code
_entity_poly.pdbx_strand_id
1 'polypeptide(L)'
;MLGTEVELTKQLKTYLEEETKRMDHIKKFLNLIESQVSRAKGNEENYFSNPINSYLFIKHLTIEWNHIKTMVSSDLSKIIDKQWLFPSLEDYIGHDCYVIGRAALATEDFYHALMWLQEALDRLDQENNTTLISKINILNNLVHATFQQDNIEHALALAEEILSIGNQ
;
A
#
# COMPACT_ATOMS: atom_id res chain seq x y z
N MET A 1 0.31 -19.99 -3.98
CA MET A 1 -0.09 -18.76 -3.27
C MET A 1 0.40 -18.74 -1.81
N LEU A 2 0.08 -19.73 -0.97
CA LEU A 2 0.57 -19.74 0.43
C LEU A 2 2.11 -19.71 0.58
N GLY A 3 2.84 -20.47 -0.24
CA GLY A 3 4.32 -20.49 -0.17
C GLY A 3 4.98 -19.15 -0.52
N THR A 4 4.41 -18.42 -1.49
CA THR A 4 4.89 -17.08 -1.88
C THR A 4 4.56 -16.06 -0.80
N GLU A 5 3.39 -16.16 -0.18
CA GLU A 5 2.96 -15.27 0.91
C GLU A 5 3.81 -15.43 2.18
N VAL A 6 4.19 -16.66 2.54
CA VAL A 6 5.10 -16.93 3.66
C VAL A 6 6.50 -16.33 3.41
N GLU A 7 7.02 -16.47 2.21
CA GLU A 7 8.33 -15.93 1.85
C GLU A 7 8.33 -14.39 1.80
N LEU A 8 7.28 -13.78 1.25
CA LEU A 8 7.08 -12.33 1.29
C LEU A 8 6.97 -11.80 2.72
N THR A 9 6.24 -12.51 3.59
CA THR A 9 6.11 -12.16 5.01
C THR A 9 7.47 -12.18 5.72
N LYS A 10 8.30 -13.18 5.42
CA LYS A 10 9.65 -13.28 5.98
C LYS A 10 10.53 -12.12 5.53
N GLN A 11 10.52 -11.81 4.23
CA GLN A 11 11.31 -10.70 3.68
C GLN A 11 10.85 -9.35 4.25
N LEU A 12 9.53 -9.14 4.40
CA LEU A 12 8.99 -7.93 5.00
C LEU A 12 9.43 -7.78 6.47
N LYS A 13 9.46 -8.88 7.23
CA LYS A 13 9.98 -8.87 8.61
C LYS A 13 11.47 -8.49 8.65
N THR A 14 12.29 -9.09 7.77
CA THR A 14 13.72 -8.75 7.69
C THR A 14 13.94 -7.28 7.33
N TYR A 15 13.19 -6.77 6.35
CA TYR A 15 13.23 -5.35 6.00
C TYR A 15 12.86 -4.46 7.20
N LEU A 16 11.77 -4.78 7.90
CA LEU A 16 11.33 -4.01 9.07
C LEU A 16 12.37 -4.00 10.21
N GLU A 17 13.09 -5.11 10.41
CA GLU A 17 14.19 -5.19 11.38
C GLU A 17 15.38 -4.30 10.98
N GLU A 18 15.74 -4.28 9.69
CA GLU A 18 16.80 -3.43 9.16
C GLU A 18 16.43 -1.94 9.26
N GLU A 19 15.19 -1.61 8.91
CA GLU A 19 14.57 -0.28 9.08
C GLU A 19 14.65 0.21 10.53
N THR A 20 14.29 -0.65 11.47
CA THR A 20 14.33 -0.33 12.90
C THR A 20 15.76 -0.03 13.37
N LYS A 21 16.74 -0.85 12.95
CA LYS A 21 18.16 -0.60 13.26
C LYS A 21 18.67 0.71 12.67
N ARG A 22 18.25 1.03 11.45
CA ARG A 22 18.60 2.29 10.80
C ARG A 22 18.03 3.48 11.57
N MET A 23 16.76 3.40 11.96
CA MET A 23 16.09 4.41 12.77
C MET A 23 16.83 4.64 14.10
N ASP A 24 17.27 3.57 14.76
CA ASP A 24 18.05 3.66 16.01
C ASP A 24 19.40 4.36 15.81
N HIS A 25 20.08 4.12 14.69
CA HIS A 25 21.33 4.80 14.36
C HIS A 25 21.14 6.30 14.16
N ILE A 26 20.08 6.70 13.44
CA ILE A 26 19.74 8.10 13.20
C ILE A 26 19.38 8.79 14.53
N LYS A 27 18.58 8.15 15.38
CA LYS A 27 18.23 8.68 16.72
C LYS A 27 19.46 8.89 17.60
N LYS A 28 20.39 7.91 17.63
CA LYS A 28 21.64 8.04 18.39
C LYS A 28 22.48 9.23 17.90
N PHE A 29 22.58 9.40 16.59
CA PHE A 29 23.29 10.54 16.01
C PHE A 29 22.62 11.88 16.35
N LEU A 30 21.29 11.97 16.26
CA LEU A 30 20.55 13.18 16.63
C LEU A 30 20.82 13.58 18.10
N ASN A 31 20.70 12.63 19.03
CA ASN A 31 20.96 12.87 20.45
C ASN A 31 22.40 13.36 20.71
N LEU A 32 23.37 12.80 19.97
CA LEU A 32 24.77 13.22 20.05
C LEU A 32 24.91 14.69 19.62
N ILE A 33 24.34 15.06 18.47
CA ILE A 33 24.38 16.43 17.95
C ILE A 33 23.67 17.41 18.90
N GLU A 34 22.50 17.06 19.43
CA GLU A 34 21.78 17.90 20.39
C GLU A 34 22.61 18.16 21.66
N SER A 35 23.34 17.15 22.14
CA SER A 35 24.26 17.33 23.28
C SER A 35 25.42 18.28 22.95
N GLN A 36 26.00 18.17 21.75
CA GLN A 36 27.10 19.05 21.33
C GLN A 36 26.63 20.49 21.12
N VAL A 37 25.48 20.67 20.44
CA VAL A 37 24.86 21.97 20.23
C VAL A 37 24.53 22.63 21.56
N SER A 38 23.97 21.88 22.53
CA SER A 38 23.68 22.40 23.87
C SER A 38 24.93 22.86 24.63
N ARG A 39 26.07 22.19 24.44
CA ARG A 39 27.37 22.58 25.05
C ARG A 39 28.01 23.80 24.38
N ALA A 40 27.76 24.01 23.10
CA ALA A 40 28.26 25.17 22.35
C ALA A 40 27.37 26.42 22.58
N LYS A 41 26.07 26.22 22.79
CA LYS A 41 25.09 27.31 22.91
C LYS A 41 25.40 28.22 24.11
N GLY A 42 25.59 29.51 23.84
CA GLY A 42 25.88 30.53 24.86
C GLY A 42 27.36 30.69 25.23
N ASN A 43 28.27 29.90 24.65
CA ASN A 43 29.73 30.08 24.80
C ASN A 43 30.50 29.59 23.57
N GLU A 44 29.99 29.95 22.39
CA GLU A 44 30.50 29.48 21.09
C GLU A 44 31.98 29.83 20.91
N GLU A 45 32.39 31.00 21.36
CA GLU A 45 33.75 31.51 21.22
C GLU A 45 34.77 30.66 22.00
N ASN A 46 34.49 30.31 23.27
CA ASN A 46 35.35 29.40 24.03
C ASN A 46 35.26 27.96 23.53
N TYR A 47 34.08 27.53 23.07
CA TYR A 47 33.89 26.18 22.56
C TYR A 47 34.77 25.93 21.33
N PHE A 48 34.78 26.87 20.37
CA PHE A 48 35.61 26.78 19.16
C PHE A 48 37.06 27.22 19.36
N SER A 49 37.37 27.97 20.42
CA SER A 49 38.76 28.23 20.83
C SER A 49 39.49 26.96 21.29
N ASN A 50 38.77 25.92 21.69
CA ASN A 50 39.34 24.61 21.92
C ASN A 50 39.58 23.88 20.57
N PRO A 51 40.83 23.66 20.16
CA PRO A 51 41.14 23.06 18.86
C PRO A 51 40.61 21.62 18.71
N ILE A 52 40.44 20.89 19.82
CA ILE A 52 39.86 19.53 19.82
C ILE A 52 38.36 19.60 19.51
N ASN A 53 37.63 20.52 20.15
CA ASN A 53 36.19 20.69 19.92
C ASN A 53 35.90 21.20 18.50
N SER A 54 36.70 22.13 17.98
CA SER A 54 36.62 22.61 16.60
C SER A 54 36.88 21.51 15.59
N TYR A 55 37.92 20.69 15.80
CA TYR A 55 38.20 19.53 14.96
C TYR A 55 37.03 18.52 14.97
N LEU A 56 36.52 18.19 16.16
CA LEU A 56 35.40 17.25 16.30
C LEU A 56 34.13 17.77 15.62
N PHE A 57 33.82 19.06 15.74
CA PHE A 57 32.67 19.67 15.09
C PHE A 57 32.76 19.59 13.56
N ILE A 58 33.92 19.94 12.99
CA ILE A 58 34.17 19.84 11.54
C ILE A 58 34.09 18.38 11.07
N LYS A 59 34.67 17.44 11.83
CA LYS A 59 34.57 16.01 11.54
C LYS A 59 33.13 15.52 11.51
N HIS A 60 32.30 15.92 12.48
CA HIS A 60 30.88 15.56 12.51
C HIS A 60 30.15 16.08 11.27
N LEU A 61 30.34 17.37 10.92
CA LEU A 61 29.73 18.01 9.74
C LEU A 61 30.14 17.38 8.40
N THR A 62 31.36 16.86 8.30
CA THR A 62 31.93 16.41 7.03
C THR A 62 31.88 14.90 6.82
N ILE A 63 32.01 14.10 7.88
CA ILE A 63 32.08 12.64 7.78
C ILE A 63 30.77 12.01 8.23
N GLU A 64 30.32 12.34 9.44
CA GLU A 64 29.18 11.66 10.06
C GLU A 64 27.85 12.08 9.42
N TRP A 65 27.69 13.36 9.10
CA TRP A 65 26.56 13.84 8.32
C TRP A 65 26.50 13.25 6.91
N ASN A 66 27.65 12.98 6.27
CA ASN A 66 27.69 12.31 4.98
C ASN A 66 27.26 10.83 5.10
N HIS A 67 27.71 10.11 6.14
CA HIS A 67 27.21 8.76 6.41
C HIS A 67 25.70 8.73 6.67
N ILE A 68 25.16 9.68 7.45
CA ILE A 68 23.71 9.79 7.68
C ILE A 68 22.98 10.12 6.39
N LYS A 69 23.50 11.05 5.57
CA LYS A 69 22.95 11.37 4.26
C LYS A 69 22.91 10.14 3.37
N THR A 70 24.00 9.37 3.27
CA THR A 70 24.03 8.13 2.50
C THR A 70 23.03 7.10 3.06
N MET A 71 22.94 6.97 4.38
CA MET A 71 22.01 6.06 5.05
C MET A 71 20.55 6.42 4.72
N VAL A 72 20.16 7.68 4.87
CA VAL A 72 18.80 8.19 4.59
C VAL A 72 18.49 8.23 3.09
N SER A 73 19.47 8.51 2.23
CA SER A 73 19.27 8.56 0.77
C SER A 73 19.28 7.20 0.09
N SER A 74 19.82 6.15 0.72
CA SER A 74 19.90 4.82 0.10
C SER A 74 18.57 4.06 0.02
N ASP A 75 17.52 4.55 0.69
CA ASP A 75 16.26 3.81 0.84
C ASP A 75 15.24 4.02 -0.26
N LEU A 76 15.27 5.15 -0.97
CA LEU A 76 14.30 5.35 -2.06
C LEU A 76 14.76 4.64 -3.34
N SER A 77 16.04 4.66 -3.68
CA SER A 77 16.52 4.06 -4.94
C SER A 77 16.56 2.53 -4.90
N LYS A 78 16.96 1.90 -3.77
CA LYS A 78 17.04 0.44 -3.67
C LYS A 78 15.68 -0.26 -3.63
N ILE A 79 14.65 0.44 -3.15
CA ILE A 79 13.28 -0.08 -3.10
C ILE A 79 12.62 0.07 -4.47
N ILE A 80 12.91 1.14 -5.21
CA ILE A 80 12.34 1.41 -6.54
C ILE A 80 13.02 0.56 -7.65
N ASP A 81 14.32 0.26 -7.54
CA ASP A 81 15.06 -0.51 -8.56
C ASP A 81 14.91 -2.03 -8.43
N LYS A 82 14.50 -2.55 -7.27
CA LYS A 82 14.07 -3.95 -7.22
C LYS A 82 12.65 -4.00 -7.72
N GLN A 83 12.53 -4.54 -8.92
CA GLN A 83 11.32 -4.90 -9.63
C GLN A 83 10.44 -5.86 -8.81
N TRP A 84 9.84 -5.36 -7.73
CA TRP A 84 8.75 -6.04 -7.04
C TRP A 84 7.57 -5.96 -8.01
N LEU A 85 7.25 -7.10 -8.65
CA LEU A 85 5.99 -7.31 -9.37
C LEU A 85 4.87 -7.38 -8.33
N PHE A 86 4.61 -6.28 -7.65
CA PHE A 86 3.36 -6.12 -6.92
C PHE A 86 2.24 -6.02 -7.96
N PRO A 87 1.09 -6.69 -7.74
CA PRO A 87 -0.13 -6.40 -8.47
C PRO A 87 -0.34 -4.88 -8.53
N SER A 88 -0.64 -4.37 -9.70
CA SER A 88 -0.77 -2.94 -9.94
C SER A 88 -1.98 -2.37 -9.16
N LEU A 89 -2.09 -1.05 -9.06
CA LEU A 89 -3.24 -0.40 -8.44
C LEU A 89 -4.60 -0.77 -9.11
N GLU A 90 -4.55 -1.40 -10.30
CA GLU A 90 -5.73 -1.99 -10.97
C GLU A 90 -6.21 -3.30 -10.30
N ASP A 91 -5.44 -3.89 -9.40
CA ASP A 91 -5.71 -5.18 -8.73
C ASP A 91 -6.33 -5.02 -7.32
N TYR A 92 -6.95 -3.87 -7.02
CA TYR A 92 -7.57 -3.61 -5.71
C TYR A 92 -8.98 -4.25 -5.59
N ILE A 93 -9.02 -5.44 -4.97
CA ILE A 93 -10.03 -6.12 -4.12
C ILE A 93 -11.54 -6.12 -4.48
N GLY A 94 -12.09 -5.20 -5.27
CA GLY A 94 -13.42 -5.33 -5.90
C GLY A 94 -13.38 -5.91 -7.32
N HIS A 95 -12.26 -5.73 -8.02
CA HIS A 95 -12.08 -6.15 -9.41
C HIS A 95 -11.92 -7.67 -9.55
N ASP A 96 -11.20 -8.34 -8.65
CA ASP A 96 -10.92 -9.78 -8.76
C ASP A 96 -12.20 -10.63 -8.73
N CYS A 97 -13.10 -10.36 -7.78
CA CYS A 97 -14.37 -11.08 -7.68
C CYS A 97 -15.24 -10.84 -8.94
N TYR A 98 -15.26 -9.61 -9.45
CA TYR A 98 -15.97 -9.28 -10.69
C TYR A 98 -15.36 -9.97 -11.92
N VAL A 99 -14.04 -9.99 -12.06
CA VAL A 99 -13.34 -10.66 -13.17
C VAL A 99 -13.56 -12.17 -13.13
N ILE A 100 -13.48 -12.78 -11.94
CA ILE A 100 -13.76 -14.22 -11.77
C ILE A 100 -15.21 -14.51 -12.13
N GLY A 101 -16.16 -13.69 -11.67
CA GLY A 101 -17.58 -13.81 -12.03
C GLY A 101 -17.83 -13.68 -13.54
N ARG A 102 -17.14 -12.76 -14.21
CA ARG A 102 -17.18 -12.60 -15.68
C ARG A 102 -16.60 -13.79 -16.43
N ALA A 103 -15.51 -14.38 -15.94
CA ALA A 103 -14.93 -15.58 -16.53
C ALA A 103 -15.85 -16.81 -16.35
N ALA A 104 -16.49 -16.94 -15.19
CA ALA A 104 -17.50 -17.97 -14.93
C ALA A 104 -18.72 -17.80 -15.85
N LEU A 105 -19.19 -16.56 -16.07
CA LEU A 105 -20.24 -16.26 -17.05
C LEU A 105 -19.88 -16.69 -18.47
N ALA A 106 -18.64 -16.43 -18.90
CA ALA A 106 -18.18 -16.80 -20.24
C ALA A 106 -18.09 -18.32 -20.45
N THR A 107 -18.04 -19.08 -19.37
CA THR A 107 -18.00 -20.55 -19.37
C THR A 107 -19.35 -21.19 -19.02
N GLU A 108 -20.42 -20.38 -18.94
CA GLU A 108 -21.79 -20.79 -18.56
C GLU A 108 -21.89 -21.44 -17.17
N ASP A 109 -20.89 -21.22 -16.31
CA ASP A 109 -20.93 -21.60 -14.91
C ASP A 109 -21.69 -20.53 -14.10
N PHE A 110 -23.00 -20.51 -14.30
CA PHE A 110 -23.86 -19.48 -13.71
C PHE A 110 -23.87 -19.55 -12.16
N TYR A 111 -23.66 -20.74 -11.57
CA TYR A 111 -23.68 -20.91 -10.12
C TYR A 111 -22.50 -20.17 -9.47
N HIS A 112 -21.28 -20.41 -9.96
CA HIS A 112 -20.11 -19.71 -9.45
C HIS A 112 -20.11 -18.24 -9.90
N ALA A 113 -20.63 -17.93 -11.08
CA ALA A 113 -20.79 -16.55 -11.53
C ALA A 113 -21.63 -15.72 -10.53
N LEU A 114 -22.78 -16.24 -10.09
CA LEU A 114 -23.63 -15.55 -9.10
C LEU A 114 -22.90 -15.33 -7.77
N MET A 115 -22.22 -16.36 -7.27
CA MET A 115 -21.47 -16.28 -6.02
C MET A 115 -20.41 -15.18 -6.07
N TRP A 116 -19.58 -15.16 -7.11
CA TRP A 116 -18.49 -14.20 -7.25
C TRP A 116 -18.98 -12.78 -7.54
N LEU A 117 -20.03 -12.62 -8.33
CA LEU A 117 -20.62 -11.31 -8.63
C LEU A 117 -21.36 -10.71 -7.42
N GLN A 118 -21.99 -11.53 -6.57
CA GLN A 118 -22.60 -11.06 -5.32
C GLN A 118 -21.55 -10.60 -4.32
N GLU A 119 -20.48 -11.37 -4.12
CA GLU A 119 -19.36 -10.97 -3.25
C GLU A 119 -18.69 -9.69 -3.76
N ALA A 120 -18.59 -9.51 -5.09
CA ALA A 120 -18.09 -8.26 -5.68
C ALA A 120 -18.98 -7.06 -5.35
N LEU A 121 -20.30 -7.26 -5.33
CA LEU A 121 -21.27 -6.22 -4.98
C LEU A 121 -21.21 -5.86 -3.49
N ASP A 122 -21.16 -6.87 -2.61
CA ASP A 122 -21.13 -6.68 -1.16
C ASP A 122 -19.85 -5.92 -0.71
N ARG A 123 -18.72 -6.18 -1.37
CA ARG A 123 -17.45 -5.45 -1.12
C ARG A 123 -17.48 -4.03 -1.66
N LEU A 124 -18.10 -3.81 -2.82
CA LEU A 124 -18.26 -2.47 -3.40
C LEU A 124 -19.04 -1.55 -2.43
N ASP A 125 -20.08 -2.07 -1.77
CA ASP A 125 -20.87 -1.33 -0.80
C ASP A 125 -20.10 -1.05 0.52
N GLN A 126 -19.10 -1.87 0.88
CA GLN A 126 -18.29 -1.70 2.10
C GLN A 126 -17.10 -0.74 1.92
N GLU A 127 -16.50 -0.68 0.73
CA GLU A 127 -15.22 0.00 0.53
C GLU A 127 -15.33 1.51 0.28
N ASN A 128 -16.54 2.11 0.19
CA ASN A 128 -16.79 3.54 -0.12
C ASN A 128 -16.05 4.06 -1.38
N ASN A 129 -15.50 3.16 -2.19
CA ASN A 129 -14.72 3.47 -3.37
C ASN A 129 -15.65 3.52 -4.58
N THR A 130 -16.16 4.72 -4.86
CA THR A 130 -16.88 5.01 -6.10
C THR A 130 -15.92 5.16 -7.28
N THR A 131 -15.07 4.15 -7.52
CA THR A 131 -14.35 4.04 -8.78
C THR A 131 -15.29 3.41 -9.81
N LEU A 132 -15.32 4.02 -10.99
CA LEU A 132 -16.32 3.88 -12.08
C LEU A 132 -16.50 2.47 -12.70
N ILE A 133 -16.04 1.39 -12.07
CA ILE A 133 -16.51 0.04 -12.42
C ILE A 133 -17.91 -0.06 -11.85
N SER A 134 -18.87 0.24 -12.73
CA SER A 134 -20.21 0.60 -12.33
C SER A 134 -20.86 -0.57 -11.58
N LYS A 135 -21.41 -0.27 -10.40
CA LYS A 135 -22.44 -1.09 -9.75
C LYS A 135 -23.44 -1.64 -10.79
N ILE A 136 -23.78 -0.81 -11.78
CA ILE A 136 -24.56 -1.16 -12.98
C ILE A 136 -23.98 -2.35 -13.77
N ASN A 137 -22.66 -2.42 -14.02
CA ASN A 137 -22.03 -3.54 -14.72
C ASN A 137 -22.11 -4.83 -13.90
N ILE A 138 -21.89 -4.78 -12.58
CA ILE A 138 -22.03 -5.97 -11.72
C ILE A 138 -23.48 -6.45 -11.73
N LEU A 139 -24.43 -5.52 -11.52
CA LEU A 139 -25.86 -5.81 -11.55
C LEU A 139 -26.32 -6.36 -12.92
N ASN A 140 -25.85 -5.81 -14.04
CA ASN A 140 -26.17 -6.31 -15.39
C ASN A 140 -25.73 -7.76 -15.59
N ASN A 141 -24.55 -8.11 -15.07
CA ASN A 141 -24.03 -9.48 -15.15
C ASN A 141 -24.78 -10.42 -14.19
N LEU A 142 -25.21 -9.94 -13.02
CA LEU A 142 -26.08 -10.68 -12.11
C LEU A 142 -27.45 -10.96 -12.74
N VAL A 143 -28.10 -9.96 -13.34
CA VAL A 143 -29.38 -10.10 -14.07
C VAL A 143 -29.26 -11.22 -15.12
N HIS A 144 -28.19 -11.19 -15.91
CA HIS A 144 -27.94 -12.23 -16.92
C HIS A 144 -27.78 -13.62 -16.28
N ALA A 145 -26.96 -13.76 -15.24
CA ALA A 145 -26.75 -15.04 -14.56
C ALA A 145 -28.03 -15.58 -13.88
N THR A 146 -28.82 -14.72 -13.22
CA THR A 146 -30.07 -15.11 -12.56
C THR A 146 -31.16 -15.50 -13.56
N PHE A 147 -31.21 -14.81 -14.71
CA PHE A 147 -32.16 -15.13 -15.77
C PHE A 147 -31.85 -16.50 -16.40
N GLN A 148 -30.57 -16.82 -16.63
CA GLN A 148 -30.14 -18.12 -17.15
C GLN A 148 -30.39 -19.28 -16.16
N GLN A 149 -30.57 -18.99 -14.86
CA GLN A 149 -30.98 -19.96 -13.84
C GLN A 149 -32.50 -20.03 -13.60
N ASP A 150 -33.31 -19.45 -14.50
CA ASP A 150 -34.78 -19.42 -14.42
C ASP A 150 -35.34 -18.69 -13.17
N ASN A 151 -34.52 -17.85 -12.53
CA ASN A 151 -34.94 -17.02 -11.40
C ASN A 151 -35.35 -15.61 -11.87
N ILE A 152 -36.52 -15.54 -12.49
CA ILE A 152 -37.04 -14.33 -13.15
C ILE A 152 -37.37 -13.23 -12.13
N GLU A 153 -37.90 -13.59 -10.97
CA GLU A 153 -38.26 -12.62 -9.92
C GLU A 153 -37.02 -11.86 -9.41
N HIS A 154 -35.92 -12.57 -9.18
CA HIS A 154 -34.68 -11.97 -8.73
C HIS A 154 -34.03 -11.12 -9.84
N ALA A 155 -34.06 -11.60 -11.09
CA ALA A 155 -33.56 -10.84 -12.24
C ALA A 155 -34.31 -9.51 -12.42
N LEU A 156 -35.63 -9.51 -12.18
CA LEU A 156 -36.45 -8.30 -12.26
C LEU A 156 -36.09 -7.29 -11.17
N ALA A 157 -35.93 -7.75 -9.92
CA ALA A 157 -35.56 -6.88 -8.80
C ALA A 157 -34.20 -6.17 -9.03
N LEU A 158 -33.21 -6.90 -9.54
CA LEU A 158 -31.90 -6.33 -9.88
C LEU A 158 -31.97 -5.33 -11.04
N ALA A 159 -32.83 -5.58 -12.04
CA ALA A 159 -33.06 -4.66 -13.15
C ALA A 159 -33.75 -3.36 -12.70
N GLU A 160 -34.70 -3.44 -11.77
CA GLU A 160 -35.32 -2.28 -11.14
C GLU A 160 -34.31 -1.44 -10.34
N GLU A 161 -33.37 -2.10 -9.64
CA GLU A 161 -32.27 -1.42 -8.95
C GLU A 161 -31.40 -0.63 -9.93
N ILE A 162 -31.02 -1.23 -11.07
CA ILE A 162 -30.26 -0.53 -12.12
C ILE A 162 -31.00 0.73 -12.61
N LEU A 163 -32.31 0.63 -12.85
CA LEU A 163 -33.13 1.76 -13.30
C LEU A 163 -33.23 2.87 -12.25
N SER A 164 -33.22 2.52 -10.96
CA SER A 164 -33.23 3.51 -9.87
C SER A 164 -31.92 4.30 -9.79
N ILE A 165 -30.78 3.63 -10.05
CA ILE A 165 -29.44 4.23 -10.04
C ILE A 165 -29.24 5.15 -11.26
N GLY A 166 -29.78 4.80 -12.43
CA GLY A 166 -29.65 5.59 -13.64
C GLY A 166 -30.54 6.85 -13.72
N ASN A 167 -31.49 7.02 -12.80
CA ASN A 167 -32.43 8.13 -12.76
C ASN A 167 -32.15 9.15 -11.62
N GLN A 168 -31.01 9.04 -10.93
CA GLN A 168 -30.49 10.02 -9.95
C GLN A 168 -29.41 10.91 -10.56
#